data_AF-A0AAN8F8X6-F1
#
_entry.id   AF-A0AAN8F8X6-F1
#
_cell.length_a   1.000
_cell.length_b   1.000
_cell.length_c   1.000
_cell.angle_alpha   90.00
_cell.angle_beta   90.00
_cell.angle_gamma   90.00
#
_symmetry.space_group_name_H-M   'P 1'
#
loop_
_entity.id
_entity.type
_entity.pdbx_description
1 polymer ?
#
loop_
_entity_poly.entity_id
_entity_poly.type
_entity_poly.pdbx_seq_one_letter_code
_entity_poly.pdbx_strand_id
1 'polypeptide(L)'
;MKPLENISKANALYEEITYESMKEFIEENQHPSIHHLKHVEALLTVLSMKRPAIVFFDTTKKKDITSFATLAANYAIRSKVAVFAASQGLSMPGLLLADLLKLDSTKPSYFFVDQ
;
A
#
# COMPACT_ATOMS: atom_id res chain seq x y z
N MET A 1 12.21 30.01 -10.80
CA MET A 1 13.19 29.03 -10.30
C MET A 1 12.74 27.64 -10.71
N LYS A 2 13.63 26.83 -11.30
CA LYS A 2 13.25 25.53 -11.84
C LYS A 2 13.33 24.47 -10.73
N PRO A 3 12.38 23.53 -10.65
CA PRO A 3 12.31 22.52 -9.58
C PRO A 3 13.60 21.68 -9.36
N LEU A 4 14.42 21.56 -10.41
CA LEU A 4 15.67 20.80 -10.43
C LEU A 4 16.76 21.34 -9.49
N GLU A 5 16.73 22.63 -9.14
CA GLU A 5 17.76 23.24 -8.29
C GLU A 5 17.67 22.79 -6.82
N ASN A 6 16.46 22.49 -6.32
CA ASN A 6 16.27 22.01 -4.94
C ASN A 6 16.70 20.53 -4.77
N ILE A 7 16.55 19.72 -5.82
CA ILE A 7 16.96 18.31 -5.80
C ILE A 7 18.50 18.21 -5.79
N SER A 8 19.17 19.05 -6.57
CA SER A 8 20.63 19.10 -6.66
C SER A 8 21.30 19.41 -5.31
N LYS A 9 20.69 20.27 -4.47
CA LYS A 9 21.23 20.60 -3.14
C LYS A 9 21.12 19.47 -2.12
N ALA A 10 20.12 18.59 -2.23
CA ALA A 10 19.99 17.45 -1.33
C ALA A 10 21.10 16.40 -1.58
N ASN A 11 21.58 16.29 -2.83
CA ASN A 11 22.60 15.32 -3.25
C ASN A 11 24.02 15.63 -2.74
N ALA A 12 24.28 16.85 -2.25
CA ALA A 12 25.60 17.22 -1.74
C ALA A 12 25.84 16.77 -0.28
N LEU A 13 24.82 16.24 0.41
CA LEU A 13 24.88 15.83 1.81
C LEU A 13 24.99 14.31 2.02
N TYR A 14 24.84 13.52 0.96
CA TYR A 14 24.87 12.05 1.02
C TYR A 14 25.67 11.52 -0.18
N GLU A 15 26.91 11.08 0.08
CA GLU A 15 27.88 10.70 -0.97
C GLU A 15 27.50 9.43 -1.76
N GLU A 16 26.47 8.69 -1.33
CA GLU A 16 26.10 7.39 -1.92
C GLU A 16 24.73 7.36 -2.61
N ILE A 17 24.00 8.48 -2.66
CA ILE A 17 22.67 8.52 -3.30
C ILE A 17 22.84 8.73 -4.81
N THR A 18 22.73 7.64 -5.57
CA THR A 18 22.72 7.67 -7.04
C THR A 18 21.33 7.97 -7.59
N TYR A 19 21.24 8.51 -8.81
CA TYR A 19 19.96 8.71 -9.50
C TYR A 19 19.12 7.43 -9.56
N GLU A 20 19.75 6.28 -9.83
CA GLU A 20 19.05 5.00 -9.87
C GLU A 20 18.50 4.61 -8.50
N SER A 21 19.27 4.77 -7.41
CA SER A 21 18.74 4.54 -6.05
C SER A 21 17.61 5.50 -5.65
N MET A 22 17.63 6.75 -6.13
CA MET A 22 16.52 7.68 -5.92
C MET A 22 15.29 7.30 -6.73
N LYS A 23 15.49 6.85 -7.97
CA LYS A 23 14.41 6.38 -8.84
C LYS A 23 13.78 5.13 -8.26
N GLU A 24 14.58 4.15 -7.84
CA GLU A 24 14.11 2.97 -7.12
C GLU A 24 13.39 3.36 -5.84
N PHE A 25 13.93 4.28 -5.04
CA PHE A 25 13.26 4.78 -3.84
C PHE A 25 11.93 5.48 -4.15
N ILE A 26 11.86 6.28 -5.22
CA ILE A 26 10.62 6.97 -5.65
C ILE A 26 9.62 5.95 -6.20
N GLU A 27 10.05 4.96 -6.96
CA GLU A 27 9.22 3.86 -7.49
C GLU A 27 8.73 2.93 -6.36
N GLU A 28 9.56 2.66 -5.34
CA GLU A 28 9.17 1.96 -4.12
C GLU A 28 8.18 2.77 -3.29
N ASN A 29 8.33 4.11 -3.23
CA ASN A 29 7.34 4.97 -2.59
C ASN A 29 6.06 5.15 -3.44
N GLN A 30 6.09 4.90 -4.75
CA GLN A 30 4.89 4.77 -5.58
C GLN A 30 4.14 3.45 -5.29
N HIS A 31 4.84 2.43 -4.77
CA HIS A 31 4.31 1.12 -4.45
C HIS A 31 4.53 0.80 -2.97
N PRO A 32 3.77 1.45 -2.07
CA PRO A 32 3.94 1.25 -0.64
C PRO A 32 3.80 -0.23 -0.29
N SER A 33 4.50 -0.67 0.75
CA SER A 33 4.37 -2.05 1.24
C SER A 33 2.92 -2.41 1.57
N ILE A 34 2.08 -1.42 1.94
CA ILE A 34 0.63 -1.57 2.06
C ILE A 34 -0.09 -0.42 1.35
N HIS A 35 -1.08 -0.76 0.52
CA HIS A 35 -2.03 0.19 -0.03
C HIS A 35 -3.22 0.41 0.91
N HIS A 36 -3.38 1.63 1.43
CA HIS A 36 -4.53 1.97 2.26
C HIS A 36 -5.77 2.30 1.42
N LEU A 37 -6.80 1.47 1.53
CA LEU A 37 -8.08 1.56 0.81
C LEU A 37 -9.03 2.61 1.43
N LYS A 38 -8.55 3.85 1.52
CA LYS A 38 -9.33 5.00 2.03
C LYS A 38 -10.23 5.61 0.95
N HIS A 39 -9.75 5.63 -0.30
CA HIS A 39 -10.42 6.21 -1.45
C HIS A 39 -10.49 5.19 -2.60
N VAL A 40 -11.39 5.42 -3.55
CA VAL A 40 -11.66 4.48 -4.65
C VAL A 40 -10.43 4.34 -5.56
N GLU A 41 -9.65 5.39 -5.73
CA GLU A 41 -8.41 5.42 -6.49
C GLU A 41 -7.38 4.44 -5.93
N ALA A 42 -7.31 4.27 -4.61
CA ALA A 42 -6.42 3.30 -3.98
C ALA A 42 -6.86 1.86 -4.27
N LEU A 43 -8.18 1.60 -4.31
CA LEU A 43 -8.71 0.29 -4.70
C LEU A 43 -8.41 0.00 -6.17
N LEU A 44 -8.66 0.96 -7.06
CA LEU A 44 -8.35 0.81 -8.49
C LEU A 44 -6.86 0.57 -8.73
N THR A 45 -5.99 1.27 -7.99
CA THR A 45 -4.54 1.04 -8.05
C THR A 45 -4.20 -0.40 -7.72
N VAL A 46 -4.69 -0.94 -6.58
CA VAL A 46 -4.48 -2.34 -6.18
C VAL A 46 -5.01 -3.33 -7.21
N LEU A 47 -6.18 -3.06 -7.81
CA LEU A 47 -6.78 -3.90 -8.85
C LEU A 47 -6.04 -3.83 -10.19
N SER A 48 -5.31 -2.74 -10.47
CA SER A 48 -4.56 -2.58 -11.72
C SER A 48 -3.19 -3.28 -11.73
N MET A 49 -2.70 -3.71 -10.56
CA MET A 49 -1.36 -4.29 -10.40
C MET A 49 -1.23 -5.71 -10.96
N LYS A 50 -2.34 -6.35 -11.39
CA LYS A 50 -2.39 -7.69 -12.01
C LYS A 50 -1.64 -8.75 -11.19
N ARG A 51 -1.83 -8.68 -9.88
CA ARG A 51 -1.22 -9.56 -8.89
C ARG A 51 -2.27 -9.85 -7.83
N PRO A 52 -2.24 -11.04 -7.21
CA PRO A 52 -3.16 -11.35 -6.15
C PRO A 52 -3.01 -10.36 -5.00
N ALA A 53 -4.13 -9.95 -4.41
CA ALA A 53 -4.15 -8.99 -3.31
C ALA A 53 -4.53 -9.66 -1.98
N ILE A 54 -3.71 -9.44 -0.96
CA ILE A 54 -4.02 -9.79 0.43
C ILE A 54 -4.52 -8.54 1.11
N VAL A 55 -5.78 -8.58 1.56
CA VAL A 55 -6.44 -7.41 2.13
C VAL A 55 -6.71 -7.65 3.62
N PHE A 56 -6.22 -6.74 4.45
CA PHE A 56 -6.65 -6.61 5.83
C PHE A 56 -7.84 -5.66 5.92
N PHE A 57 -8.91 -6.08 6.60
CA PHE A 57 -10.13 -5.31 6.71
C PHE A 57 -10.57 -5.21 8.17
N ASP A 58 -10.71 -3.98 8.67
CA ASP A 58 -11.21 -3.69 10.02
C ASP A 58 -11.91 -2.32 10.05
N THR A 59 -13.23 -2.30 9.91
CA THR A 59 -13.99 -1.04 10.00
C THR A 59 -13.99 -0.43 11.40
N THR A 60 -13.72 -1.24 12.43
CA THR A 60 -13.81 -0.84 13.83
C THR A 60 -12.51 -0.21 14.35
N LYS A 61 -11.40 -0.35 13.60
CA LYS A 61 -10.04 0.06 14.00
C LYS A 61 -9.60 -0.53 15.35
N LYS A 62 -10.13 -1.70 15.72
CA LYS A 62 -9.80 -2.37 16.98
C LYS A 62 -8.46 -3.11 16.90
N LYS A 63 -8.07 -3.56 15.70
CA LYS A 63 -6.82 -4.28 15.48
C LYS A 63 -5.75 -3.33 14.97
N ASP A 64 -4.58 -3.41 15.60
CA ASP A 64 -3.37 -2.79 15.10
C ASP A 64 -2.91 -3.49 13.82
N ILE A 65 -2.60 -2.68 12.81
CA ILE A 65 -2.12 -3.10 11.50
C ILE A 65 -0.59 -3.28 11.48
N THR A 66 0.13 -2.81 12.49
CA THR A 66 1.60 -2.78 12.50
C THR A 66 2.22 -4.13 12.14
N SER A 67 1.75 -5.23 12.73
CA SER A 67 2.27 -6.57 12.40
C SER A 67 2.03 -6.96 10.94
N PHE A 68 0.87 -6.60 10.37
CA PHE A 68 0.57 -6.82 8.95
C PHE A 68 1.47 -5.95 8.06
N ALA A 69 1.72 -4.70 8.45
CA ALA A 69 2.65 -3.79 7.78
C ALA A 69 4.10 -4.31 7.79
N THR A 70 4.57 -4.83 8.92
CA THR A 70 5.90 -5.44 9.02
C THR A 70 6.02 -6.65 8.12
N LEU A 71 5.01 -7.53 8.08
CA LEU A 71 5.00 -8.69 7.19
C LEU A 71 5.01 -8.26 5.71
N ALA A 72 4.18 -7.29 5.35
CA ALA A 72 4.10 -6.77 3.99
C ALA A 72 5.43 -6.11 3.56
N ALA A 73 6.10 -5.37 4.45
CA ALA A 73 7.41 -4.77 4.18
C ALA A 73 8.51 -5.82 3.96
N ASN A 74 8.53 -6.89 4.76
CA ASN A 74 9.45 -8.01 4.57
C ASN A 74 9.20 -8.73 3.23
N TYR A 75 7.94 -8.80 2.80
CA TYR A 75 7.54 -9.33 1.51
C TYR A 75 7.79 -8.36 0.34
N ALA A 76 7.88 -7.04 0.58
CA ALA A 76 8.10 -6.04 -0.46
C ALA A 76 9.46 -6.21 -1.16
N ILE A 77 10.45 -6.78 -0.47
CA ILE A 77 11.73 -7.24 -1.07
C ILE A 77 11.49 -8.29 -2.19
N ARG A 78 10.31 -8.93 -2.20
CA ARG A 78 9.81 -9.90 -3.20
C ARG A 78 8.55 -9.39 -3.92
N SER A 79 8.43 -8.08 -4.14
CA SER A 79 7.22 -7.34 -4.56
C SER A 79 6.41 -7.91 -5.74
N LYS A 80 6.95 -8.85 -6.53
CA LYS A 80 6.29 -9.43 -7.72
C LYS A 80 5.20 -10.45 -7.40
N VAL A 81 5.08 -10.95 -6.16
CA VAL A 81 4.20 -12.10 -5.85
C VAL A 81 2.78 -11.68 -5.47
N ALA A 82 2.62 -10.67 -4.61
CA ALA A 82 1.31 -10.25 -4.12
C ALA A 82 1.32 -8.76 -3.74
N VAL A 83 0.14 -8.15 -3.79
CA VAL A 83 -0.12 -6.79 -3.31
C VAL A 83 -0.73 -6.87 -1.93
N PHE A 84 -0.27 -6.03 -1.01
CA PHE A 84 -0.88 -5.94 0.31
C PHE A 84 -1.70 -4.66 0.37
N ALA A 85 -2.93 -4.79 0.85
CA ALA A 85 -3.84 -3.66 1.00
C ALA A 85 -4.53 -3.71 2.37
N ALA A 86 -5.00 -2.55 2.81
CA ALA A 86 -5.69 -2.44 4.08
C ALA A 86 -6.83 -1.44 4.04
N SER A 87 -8.00 -1.88 4.50
CA SER A 87 -9.14 -1.02 4.76
C SER A 87 -9.36 -0.95 6.27
N GLN A 88 -9.06 0.19 6.87
CA GLN A 88 -9.29 0.44 8.28
C GLN A 88 -10.22 1.63 8.49
N GLY A 89 -11.19 1.47 9.38
CA GLY A 89 -12.25 2.45 9.58
C GLY A 89 -13.34 2.37 8.53
N LEU A 90 -14.32 3.26 8.66
CA LEU A 90 -15.39 3.40 7.70
C LEU A 90 -14.86 4.12 6.44
N SER A 91 -14.80 3.41 5.31
CA SER A 91 -14.47 3.98 4.00
C SER A 91 -15.39 3.40 2.93
N MET A 92 -15.70 4.18 1.88
CA MET A 92 -16.52 3.70 0.76
C MET A 92 -15.95 2.43 0.09
N PRO A 93 -14.63 2.36 -0.22
CA PRO A 93 -14.04 1.13 -0.74
C PRO A 93 -14.16 -0.05 0.23
N GLY A 94 -14.00 0.19 1.54
CA GLY A 94 -14.14 -0.84 2.55
C GLY A 94 -15.57 -1.40 2.61
N LEU A 95 -16.58 -0.52 2.61
CA LEU A 95 -17.98 -0.92 2.61
C LEU A 95 -18.38 -1.66 1.33
N LEU A 96 -17.88 -1.22 0.17
CA LEU A 96 -18.08 -1.91 -1.11
C LEU A 96 -17.54 -3.34 -1.06
N LEU A 97 -16.29 -3.51 -0.58
CA LEU A 97 -15.68 -4.83 -0.43
C LEU A 97 -16.43 -5.69 0.58
N ALA A 98 -16.90 -5.10 1.68
CA ALA A 98 -17.67 -5.81 2.69
C ALA A 98 -19.00 -6.34 2.13
N ASP A 99 -19.73 -5.54 1.35
CA ASP A 99 -20.97 -5.99 0.72
C ASP A 99 -20.73 -7.03 -0.39
N LEU A 100 -19.73 -6.80 -1.25
CA LEU A 100 -19.41 -7.70 -2.35
C LEU A 100 -18.98 -9.09 -1.86
N LEU A 101 -18.14 -9.13 -0.83
CA LEU A 101 -17.57 -10.35 -0.27
C LEU A 101 -18.38 -10.89 0.93
N LYS A 102 -19.51 -10.25 1.27
CA LYS A 102 -20.38 -10.59 2.40
C LYS A 102 -19.60 -10.73 3.72
N LEU A 103 -18.69 -9.78 3.97
CA LEU A 103 -17.88 -9.73 5.19
C LEU A 103 -18.69 -9.17 6.36
N ASP A 104 -18.47 -9.74 7.54
CA ASP A 104 -18.95 -9.17 8.80
C ASP A 104 -18.14 -7.90 9.11
N SER A 105 -18.74 -6.73 8.88
CA SER A 105 -18.09 -5.42 9.09
C SER A 105 -17.70 -5.19 10.55
N THR A 106 -18.28 -5.91 11.50
CA THR A 106 -18.00 -5.77 12.93
C THR A 106 -16.75 -6.50 13.39
N LYS A 107 -16.16 -7.33 12.52
CA LYS A 107 -15.00 -8.17 12.85
C LYS A 107 -13.83 -7.91 11.90
N PRO A 108 -12.62 -7.74 12.44
CA PRO A 108 -11.40 -7.72 11.64
C PRO A 108 -11.24 -9.03 10.86
N SER A 109 -10.94 -8.94 9.58
CA SER A 109 -10.84 -10.08 8.66
C SER A 109 -9.66 -9.92 7.71
N TYR A 110 -9.15 -11.04 7.23
CA TYR A 110 -8.20 -11.09 6.12
C TYR A 110 -8.85 -11.84 4.97
N PHE A 111 -8.68 -11.34 3.75
CA PHE A 111 -9.15 -12.03 2.57
C PHE A 111 -8.17 -11.89 1.42
N PHE A 112 -8.28 -12.84 0.50
CA PHE A 112 -7.47 -12.94 -0.70
C PHE A 112 -8.35 -12.62 -1.91
N VAL A 113 -7.85 -11.76 -2.78
CA VAL A 113 -8.49 -11.43 -4.06
C VAL A 113 -7.56 -11.93 -5.16
N ASP A 114 -7.99 -12.97 -5.85
CA ASP A 114 -7.33 -13.43 -7.07
C ASP A 114 -7.75 -12.51 -8.23
N GLN A 115 -6.78 -12.08 -9.05
CA GLN A 115 -6.98 -11.09 -10.13
C GLN A 115 -6.65 -11.69 -11.50
#